data_AF-A0A225DUL2-F1
#
_entry.id   AF-A0A225DUL2-F1
#
_cell.length_a   1.000
_cell.length_b   1.000
_cell.length_c   1.000
_cell.angle_alpha   90.00
_cell.angle_beta   90.00
_cell.angle_gamma   90.00
#
_symmetry.space_group_name_H-M   'P 1'
#
loop_
_entity.id
_entity.type
_entity.pdbx_description
1 polymer ?
#
loop_
_entity_poly.entity_id
_entity_poly.type
_entity_poly.pdbx_seq_one_letter_code
_entity_poly.pdbx_strand_id
1 'polypeptide(L)'
;MYRLASADLPDQKKPPLLKVGDAEGALKKTMLEEARKVFELRLTRYQNGGALEVETLYQWSSRWLEAELDLAADATGKTATLKAHLERMKEVEKSAVARMKAGQGPESDAAAGRYYRTQAEVWLVHGHVR
;
A
#
# COMPACT_ATOMS: atom_id res chain seq x y z
N MET A 1 -30.37 47.23 -16.38
CA MET A 1 -30.78 46.95 -14.99
C MET A 1 -30.97 45.46 -14.82
N TYR A 2 -30.15 44.80 -14.02
CA TYR A 2 -30.55 43.70 -13.14
C TYR A 2 -29.51 43.62 -12.01
N ARG A 3 -29.93 44.08 -10.83
CA ARG A 3 -29.16 44.08 -9.59
C ARG A 3 -29.50 42.77 -8.88
N LEU A 4 -28.58 41.82 -8.86
CA LEU A 4 -28.71 40.63 -8.02
C LEU A 4 -28.40 41.02 -6.57
N ALA A 5 -29.35 40.76 -5.70
CA ALA A 5 -29.27 41.03 -4.27
C ALA A 5 -28.08 40.29 -3.65
N SER A 6 -27.24 41.01 -2.93
CA SER A 6 -26.23 40.46 -2.04
C SER A 6 -26.94 39.73 -0.89
N ALA A 7 -26.93 38.40 -0.92
CA ALA A 7 -27.32 37.58 0.19
C ALA A 7 -26.16 37.54 1.20
N ASP A 8 -26.37 38.08 2.39
CA ASP A 8 -25.47 37.93 3.52
C ASP A 8 -25.34 36.45 3.86
N LEU A 9 -24.16 35.89 3.61
CA LEU A 9 -23.79 34.56 4.08
C LEU A 9 -23.46 34.65 5.58
N PRO A 10 -24.05 33.79 6.43
CA PRO A 10 -23.81 33.84 7.87
C PRO A 10 -22.34 33.53 8.19
N ASP A 11 -21.83 34.22 9.22
CA ASP A 11 -20.48 34.11 9.76
C ASP A 11 -20.08 32.64 9.99
N GLN A 12 -19.34 32.08 9.04
CA GLN A 12 -18.73 30.78 9.22
C GLN A 12 -17.60 30.94 10.21
N LYS A 13 -17.88 30.60 11.48
CA LYS A 13 -16.84 30.36 12.49
C LYS A 13 -15.75 29.51 11.86
N LYS A 14 -14.57 30.10 11.66
CA LYS A 14 -13.39 29.38 11.16
C LYS A 14 -13.23 28.12 12.02
N PRO A 15 -13.21 26.92 11.41
CA PRO A 15 -12.91 25.71 12.16
C PRO A 15 -11.55 25.91 12.84
N PRO A 16 -11.36 25.42 14.07
CA PRO A 16 -10.06 25.50 14.72
C PRO A 16 -9.02 24.91 13.77
N LEU A 17 -8.00 25.71 13.48
CA LEU A 17 -6.86 25.31 12.65
C LEU A 17 -6.20 24.12 13.36
N LEU A 18 -6.55 22.91 12.97
CA LEU A 18 -5.75 21.73 13.27
C LEU A 18 -4.32 22.06 12.83
N LYS A 19 -3.35 21.84 13.71
CA LYS A 19 -1.95 22.03 13.35
C LYS A 19 -1.69 21.13 12.14
N VAL A 20 -1.15 21.71 11.06
CA VAL A 20 -0.99 21.02 9.77
C VAL A 20 -0.29 19.65 9.91
N GLY A 21 0.61 19.50 10.89
CA GLY A 21 1.27 18.23 11.22
C GLY A 21 0.36 17.14 11.78
N ASP A 22 -0.69 17.50 12.53
CA ASP A 22 -1.67 16.53 13.05
C ASP A 22 -2.58 16.01 11.93
N ALA A 23 -2.89 16.87 10.96
CA ALA A 23 -3.68 16.52 9.78
C ALA A 23 -2.90 15.62 8.80
N GLU A 24 -1.63 15.93 8.52
CA GLU A 24 -0.79 15.09 7.65
C GLU A 24 -0.56 13.69 8.25
N GLY A 25 -0.29 13.61 9.56
CA GLY A 25 -0.15 12.34 10.25
C GLY A 25 -1.41 11.48 10.20
N ALA A 26 -2.59 12.09 10.30
CA ALA A 26 -3.86 11.38 10.15
C ALA A 26 -4.05 10.82 8.72
N LEU A 27 -3.75 11.62 7.69
CA LEU A 27 -3.82 11.19 6.30
C LEU A 27 -2.88 10.01 6.00
N LYS A 28 -1.64 10.05 6.50
CA LYS A 28 -0.67 8.95 6.37
C LYS A 28 -1.16 7.65 7.00
N LYS A 29 -1.81 7.73 8.17
CA LYS A 29 -2.43 6.56 8.81
C LYS A 29 -3.58 6.00 7.97
N THR A 30 -4.44 6.85 7.42
CA THR A 30 -5.50 6.40 6.51
C THR A 30 -4.94 5.73 5.25
N MET A 31 -3.86 6.26 4.67
CA MET A 31 -3.18 5.62 3.54
C MET A 31 -2.67 4.22 3.88
N LEU A 32 -2.05 4.07 5.06
CA LEU A 32 -1.58 2.77 5.56
C LEU A 32 -2.74 1.78 5.69
N GLU A 33 -3.81 2.17 6.37
CA GLU A 33 -4.98 1.32 6.61
C GLU A 33 -5.64 0.85 5.30
N GLU A 34 -5.85 1.76 4.35
CA GLU A 34 -6.47 1.43 3.06
C GLU A 34 -5.55 0.60 2.16
N ALA A 35 -4.24 0.90 2.10
CA ALA A 35 -3.29 0.09 1.34
C ALA A 35 -3.23 -1.34 1.86
N ARG A 36 -3.18 -1.51 3.18
CA ARG A 36 -3.25 -2.81 3.86
C ARG A 36 -4.53 -3.55 3.51
N LYS A 37 -5.68 -2.90 3.68
CA LYS A 37 -7.00 -3.50 3.43
C LYS A 37 -7.14 -3.97 1.98
N VAL A 38 -6.71 -3.16 1.01
CA VAL A 38 -6.78 -3.55 -0.41
C VAL A 38 -5.88 -4.75 -0.69
N PHE A 39 -4.67 -4.80 -0.12
CA PHE A 39 -3.79 -5.96 -0.24
C PHE A 39 -4.45 -7.23 0.33
N GLU A 40 -4.95 -7.18 1.56
CA GLU A 40 -5.56 -8.33 2.24
C GLU A 40 -6.80 -8.85 1.49
N LEU A 41 -7.68 -7.96 1.02
CA LEU A 41 -8.85 -8.34 0.22
C LEU A 41 -8.47 -8.99 -1.10
N ARG A 42 -7.47 -8.44 -1.81
CA ARG A 42 -6.98 -9.01 -3.06
C ARG A 42 -6.29 -10.35 -2.83
N LEU A 43 -5.52 -10.49 -1.75
CA LEU A 43 -4.79 -11.71 -1.42
C LEU A 43 -5.78 -12.83 -1.15
N THR A 44 -6.79 -12.55 -0.33
CA THR A 44 -7.90 -13.47 -0.04
C THR A 44 -8.58 -13.92 -1.33
N ARG A 45 -8.94 -12.98 -2.22
CA ARG A 45 -9.54 -13.32 -3.51
C ARG A 45 -8.63 -14.19 -4.37
N TYR A 46 -7.33 -13.89 -4.41
CA TYR A 46 -6.35 -14.61 -5.21
C TYR A 46 -6.12 -16.04 -4.69
N GLN A 47 -6.01 -16.20 -3.37
CA GLN A 47 -5.87 -17.50 -2.71
C GLN A 47 -7.12 -18.38 -2.89
N ASN A 48 -8.30 -17.77 -2.96
CA ASN A 48 -9.57 -18.46 -3.25
C ASN A 48 -9.79 -18.72 -4.76
N GLY A 49 -8.74 -18.64 -5.59
CA GLY A 49 -8.81 -18.97 -7.01
C GLY A 49 -9.41 -17.88 -7.90
N GLY A 50 -9.73 -16.71 -7.35
CA GLY A 50 -10.26 -15.59 -8.12
C GLY A 50 -9.31 -15.17 -9.24
N ALA A 51 -9.87 -14.80 -10.39
CA ALA A 51 -9.13 -14.13 -11.44
C ALA A 51 -8.74 -12.73 -10.96
N LEU A 52 -7.44 -12.50 -10.86
CA LEU A 52 -6.82 -11.23 -10.53
C LEU A 52 -5.49 -11.17 -11.28
N GLU A 53 -5.16 -10.00 -11.81
CA GLU A 53 -3.80 -9.69 -12.20
C GLU A 53 -2.92 -9.70 -10.93
N VAL A 54 -2.13 -10.77 -10.75
CA VAL A 54 -1.33 -10.96 -9.54
C VAL A 54 -0.36 -9.79 -9.31
N GLU A 55 0.07 -9.13 -10.39
CA GLU A 55 0.98 -8.01 -10.29
C GLU A 55 0.43 -6.88 -9.41
N THR A 56 -0.89 -6.70 -9.43
CA THR A 56 -1.54 -5.71 -8.57
C THR A 56 -1.34 -6.01 -7.08
N LEU A 57 -1.22 -7.27 -6.65
CA LEU A 57 -0.91 -7.63 -5.26
C LEU A 57 0.48 -7.14 -4.85
N TYR A 58 1.47 -7.36 -5.70
CA TYR A 58 2.84 -6.90 -5.43
C TYR A 58 2.87 -5.38 -5.28
N GLN A 59 2.24 -4.66 -6.21
CA GLN A 59 2.18 -3.20 -6.18
C GLN A 59 1.43 -2.67 -4.95
N TRP A 60 0.35 -3.31 -4.50
CA TRP A 60 -0.35 -2.92 -3.27
C TRP A 60 0.49 -3.17 -2.01
N SER A 61 1.30 -4.23 -1.97
CA SER A 61 2.26 -4.43 -0.87
C SER A 61 3.36 -3.36 -0.85
N SER A 62 3.80 -2.85 -2.01
CA SER A 62 4.75 -1.74 -2.09
C SER A 62 4.15 -0.44 -1.60
N ARG A 63 2.90 -0.13 -1.97
CA ARG A 63 2.17 1.03 -1.43
C ARG A 63 1.99 0.95 0.08
N TRP A 64 1.70 -0.25 0.59
CA TRP A 64 1.65 -0.51 2.04
C TRP A 64 3.02 -0.26 2.68
N LEU A 65 4.12 -0.80 2.12
CA LEU A 65 5.48 -0.55 2.61
C LEU A 65 5.80 0.95 2.69
N GLU A 66 5.55 1.71 1.63
CA GLU A 66 5.81 3.15 1.59
C GLU A 66 5.05 3.89 2.69
N ALA A 67 3.75 3.59 2.87
CA ALA A 67 2.93 4.19 3.92
C ALA A 67 3.41 3.83 5.35
N GLU A 68 3.91 2.61 5.57
CA GLU A 68 4.52 2.22 6.84
C GLU A 68 5.85 2.96 7.08
N LEU A 69 6.68 3.13 6.06
CA LEU A 69 7.96 3.84 6.17
C LEU A 69 7.78 5.33 6.48
N ASP A 70 6.74 5.97 5.92
CA ASP A 70 6.37 7.36 6.19
C ASP A 70 5.97 7.61 7.66
N LEU A 71 5.55 6.55 8.36
CA LEU A 71 5.15 6.58 9.77
C LEU A 71 6.23 6.02 10.71
N ALA A 72 7.28 5.40 10.19
CA ALA A 72 8.33 4.78 10.99
C ALA A 72 9.25 5.85 11.61
N ALA A 73 9.29 5.87 12.96
CA ALA A 73 10.02 6.90 13.72
C ALA A 73 11.55 6.71 13.70
N ASP A 74 12.03 5.49 13.55
CA ASP A 74 13.46 5.16 13.67
C ASP A 74 13.89 4.04 12.70
N ALA A 75 15.20 3.77 12.67
CA ALA A 75 15.80 2.76 11.81
C ALA A 75 15.32 1.33 12.13
N THR A 76 15.00 1.05 13.39
CA THR A 76 14.49 -0.27 13.83
C THR A 76 13.09 -0.50 13.25
N GLY A 77 12.21 0.50 13.34
CA GLY A 77 10.89 0.50 12.74
C GLY A 77 10.96 0.33 11.23
N LYS A 78 11.82 1.11 10.54
CA LYS A 78 12.03 0.97 9.09
C LYS A 78 12.48 -0.44 8.69
N THR A 79 13.43 -1.01 9.44
CA THR A 79 13.91 -2.38 9.20
C THR A 79 12.81 -3.42 9.42
N ALA A 80 11.99 -3.26 10.45
CA ALA A 80 10.86 -4.15 10.71
C ALA A 80 9.82 -4.09 9.58
N THR A 81 9.51 -2.89 9.09
CA THR A 81 8.63 -2.66 7.96
C THR A 81 9.15 -3.33 6.68
N LEU A 82 10.43 -3.17 6.35
CA LEU A 82 11.06 -3.80 5.19
C LEU A 82 10.99 -5.33 5.27
N LYS A 83 11.22 -5.91 6.46
CA LYS A 83 11.07 -7.36 6.68
C LYS A 83 9.63 -7.82 6.48
N ALA A 84 8.65 -7.08 7.00
CA ALA A 84 7.24 -7.40 6.84
C ALA A 84 6.83 -7.40 5.35
N HIS A 85 7.30 -6.41 4.58
CA HIS A 85 7.08 -6.38 3.13
C HIS A 85 7.72 -7.59 2.42
N LEU A 86 8.96 -7.95 2.77
CA LEU A 86 9.63 -9.12 2.20
C LEU A 86 8.83 -10.42 2.44
N GLU A 87 8.31 -10.62 3.65
CA GLU A 87 7.49 -11.80 3.95
C GLU A 87 6.19 -11.82 3.13
N ARG A 88 5.52 -10.67 2.95
CA ARG A 88 4.38 -10.56 2.03
C ARG A 88 4.75 -10.95 0.60
N MET A 89 5.91 -10.52 0.09
CA MET A 89 6.35 -10.87 -1.27
C MET A 89 6.66 -12.35 -1.43
N LYS A 90 7.29 -12.97 -0.43
CA LYS A 90 7.50 -14.43 -0.41
C LYS A 90 6.19 -15.20 -0.44
N GLU A 91 5.18 -14.76 0.32
CA GLU A 91 3.87 -15.42 0.34
C GLU A 91 3.18 -15.34 -1.03
N VAL A 92 3.10 -14.15 -1.62
CA VAL A 92 2.44 -13.96 -2.92
C VAL A 92 3.19 -14.72 -4.02
N GLU A 93 4.53 -14.68 -4.04
CA GLU A 93 5.34 -15.47 -4.99
C GLU A 93 5.04 -16.97 -4.85
N LYS A 94 4.99 -17.48 -3.62
CA LYS A 94 4.69 -18.90 -3.36
C LYS A 94 3.32 -19.28 -3.93
N SER A 95 2.30 -18.45 -3.74
CA SER A 95 0.97 -18.67 -4.33
C SER A 95 0.98 -18.61 -5.85
N ALA A 96 1.72 -17.68 -6.46
CA ALA A 96 1.85 -17.57 -7.91
C ALA A 96 2.55 -18.78 -8.53
N VAL A 97 3.65 -19.24 -7.92
CA VAL A 97 4.36 -20.46 -8.33
C VAL A 97 3.45 -21.69 -8.21
N ALA A 98 2.66 -21.80 -7.14
CA ALA A 98 1.72 -22.91 -6.97
C ALA A 98 0.65 -22.92 -8.07
N ARG A 99 0.05 -21.77 -8.39
CA ARG A 99 -0.95 -21.66 -9.46
C ARG A 99 -0.35 -21.95 -10.84
N MET A 100 0.85 -21.45 -11.12
CA MET A 100 1.57 -21.77 -12.36
C MET A 100 1.78 -23.27 -12.51
N LYS A 101 2.29 -23.96 -11.46
CA LYS A 101 2.49 -25.42 -11.48
C LYS A 101 1.19 -26.20 -11.65
N ALA A 102 0.07 -25.65 -11.19
CA ALA A 102 -1.26 -26.24 -11.35
C ALA A 102 -1.94 -25.86 -12.69
N GLY A 103 -1.30 -25.07 -13.56
CA GLY A 103 -1.91 -24.59 -14.81
C GLY A 103 -3.00 -23.52 -14.62
N GLN A 104 -3.06 -22.90 -13.44
CA GLN A 104 -4.09 -21.92 -13.04
C GLN A 104 -3.59 -20.46 -13.09
N GLY A 105 -2.45 -20.23 -13.73
CA GLY A 105 -1.82 -18.92 -13.91
C GLY A 105 -0.63 -19.03 -14.87
N PRO A 106 -0.27 -17.93 -15.55
CA PRO A 106 0.86 -17.91 -16.47
C PRO A 106 2.21 -17.95 -15.72
N GLU A 107 3.28 -18.35 -16.42
CA GLU A 107 4.64 -18.29 -15.88
C GLU A 107 5.08 -16.85 -15.56
N SER A 108 4.54 -15.86 -16.29
CA SER A 108 4.80 -14.43 -16.05
C SER A 108 4.43 -14.00 -14.64
N ASP A 109 3.37 -14.58 -14.04
CA ASP A 109 2.94 -14.28 -12.68
C ASP A 109 3.98 -14.72 -11.64
N ALA A 110 4.57 -15.90 -11.85
CA ALA A 110 5.64 -16.43 -11.00
C ALA A 110 6.96 -15.66 -11.20
N ALA A 111 7.25 -15.24 -12.43
CA ALA A 111 8.41 -14.40 -12.74
C ALA A 111 8.30 -13.01 -12.09
N ALA A 112 7.13 -12.38 -12.15
CA ALA A 112 6.85 -11.13 -11.44
C ALA A 112 7.03 -11.29 -9.93
N GLY A 113 6.55 -12.39 -9.34
CA GLY A 113 6.77 -12.68 -7.91
C GLY A 113 8.24 -12.72 -7.52
N ARG A 114 9.06 -13.41 -8.32
CA ARG A 114 10.53 -13.42 -8.12
C ARG A 114 11.13 -12.03 -8.18
N TYR A 115 10.70 -11.19 -9.11
CA TYR A 115 11.17 -9.82 -9.25
C TYR A 115 10.87 -9.01 -7.97
N TYR A 116 9.61 -8.96 -7.54
CA TYR A 116 9.21 -8.17 -6.38
C TYR A 116 9.80 -8.69 -5.05
N ARG A 117 9.94 -10.02 -4.87
CA ARG A 117 10.68 -10.58 -3.72
C ARG A 117 12.15 -10.13 -3.75
N THR A 118 12.82 -10.24 -4.89
CA THR A 118 14.24 -9.84 -5.02
C THR A 118 14.41 -8.34 -4.77
N GLN A 119 13.48 -7.51 -5.26
CA GLN A 119 13.46 -6.08 -4.98
C GLN A 119 13.32 -5.81 -3.47
N ALA A 120 12.42 -6.52 -2.78
CA ALA A 120 12.26 -6.39 -1.33
C ALA A 120 13.54 -6.79 -0.57
N GLU A 121 14.28 -7.79 -1.05
CA GLU A 121 15.58 -8.17 -0.48
C GLU A 121 16.63 -7.06 -0.66
N VAL A 122 16.72 -6.47 -1.85
CA VAL A 122 17.61 -5.33 -2.11
C VAL A 122 17.28 -4.16 -1.19
N TRP A 123 16.00 -3.81 -1.05
CA TRP A 123 15.57 -2.74 -0.15
C TRP A 123 15.89 -3.03 1.31
N LEU A 124 15.73 -4.28 1.77
CA LEU A 124 16.12 -4.67 3.12
C LEU A 124 17.63 -4.56 3.34
N VAL A 125 18.46 -4.91 2.35
CA VAL A 125 19.91 -4.77 2.40
C VAL A 125 20.34 -3.30 2.45
N HIS A 126 19.69 -2.43 1.67
CA HIS A 126 19.98 -1.00 1.65
C HIS A 126 19.40 -0.24 2.86
N GLY A 127 18.33 -0.75 3.46
CA GLY A 127 17.61 -0.09 4.56
C GLY A 127 16.65 1.02 4.12
N HIS A 128 16.38 1.16 2.82
CA HIS A 128 15.40 2.09 2.27
C HIS A 128 14.82 1.60 0.94
N VAL A 129 13.69 2.19 0.56
CA VAL A 129 13.15 2.10 -0.80
C VAL A 129 13.82 3.18 -1.65
N ARG A 130 14.33 2.81 -2.83
CA ARG A 130 15.05 3.65 -3.82
C ARG A 130 16.54 3.85 -3.61
#